data_AF-A0A2V9SEJ9-F1
#
_entry.id   AF-A0A2V9SEJ9-F1
#
_cell.length_a   1.000
_cell.length_b   1.000
_cell.length_c   1.000
_cell.angle_alpha   90.00
_cell.angle_beta   90.00
_cell.angle_gamma   90.00
#
_symmetry.space_group_name_H-M   'P 1'
#
loop_
_entity.id
_entity.type
_entity.pdbx_description
1 polymer ?
#
loop_
_entity_poly.entity_id
_entity_poly.type
_entity_poly.pdbx_seq_one_letter_code
_entity_poly.pdbx_strand_id
1 'polypeptide(L)' 'TVAQEWAAAHKNVHYFPSYEIVQNSDRAVTWEEDLRHVKGEVANHVMKLFLRHYFEESPVMASKLTA' A
#
# COMPACT_ATOMS: atom_id res chain seq x y z
N THR A 1 -13.29 -6.28 1.67
CA THR A 1 -12.86 -7.52 1.01
C THR A 1 -12.73 -8.61 2.05
N VAL A 2 -12.69 -9.89 1.67
CA VAL A 2 -12.59 -11.01 2.62
C VAL A 2 -11.38 -10.86 3.55
N ALA A 3 -10.25 -10.35 3.04
CA ALA A 3 -9.07 -10.08 3.84
C ALA A 3 -9.30 -9.01 4.93
N GLN A 4 -10.06 -7.95 4.61
CA GLN A 4 -10.47 -6.93 5.58
C GLN A 4 -11.35 -7.51 6.69
N GLU A 5 -12.34 -8.35 6.34
CA GLU A 5 -13.22 -8.99 7.30
C GLU A 5 -12.44 -9.93 8.23
N TRP A 6 -11.51 -10.71 7.66
CA TRP A 6 -10.62 -11.55 8.46
C TRP A 6 -9.78 -10.71 9.42
N ALA A 7 -9.12 -9.64 8.95
CA ALA A 7 -8.35 -8.77 9.83
C ALA A 7 -9.20 -8.16 10.94
N ALA A 8 -10.42 -7.69 10.64
CA ALA A 8 -11.34 -7.14 11.63
C ALA A 8 -11.76 -8.14 12.72
N ALA A 9 -11.74 -9.45 12.41
CA ALA A 9 -12.05 -10.50 13.37
C ALA A 9 -10.86 -10.89 14.28
N HIS A 10 -9.65 -10.39 14.02
CA HIS A 10 -8.42 -10.78 14.74
C HIS A 10 -7.77 -9.59 15.45
N LYS A 11 -7.39 -9.76 16.71
CA LYS A 11 -6.70 -8.72 17.48
C LYS A 11 -5.28 -8.50 16.94
N ASN A 12 -4.82 -7.25 16.96
CA ASN A 12 -3.47 -6.85 16.55
C ASN A 12 -3.10 -7.19 15.08
N VAL A 13 -4.11 -7.33 14.22
CA VAL A 13 -3.93 -7.50 12.78
C VAL A 13 -4.55 -6.31 12.08
N HIS A 14 -3.82 -5.72 11.12
CA HIS A 14 -4.37 -4.68 10.27
C HIS A 14 -4.18 -5.06 8.81
N TYR A 15 -5.23 -4.85 8.01
CA TYR A 15 -5.18 -5.10 6.58
C TYR A 15 -4.86 -3.80 5.85
N PHE A 16 -3.81 -3.81 5.04
CA PHE A 16 -3.49 -2.74 4.10
C PHE A 16 -3.87 -3.19 2.68
N PRO A 17 -4.75 -2.47 1.97
CA PRO A 17 -5.36 -2.96 0.73
C PRO A 17 -4.46 -2.78 -0.51
N SER A 18 -3.20 -3.19 -0.45
CA SER A 18 -2.25 -3.03 -1.56
C SER A 18 -2.69 -3.77 -2.83
N TYR A 19 -3.28 -4.96 -2.67
CA TYR A 19 -3.83 -5.72 -3.79
C TYR A 19 -4.94 -4.95 -4.51
N GLU A 20 -5.91 -4.41 -3.78
CA GLU A 20 -7.02 -3.67 -4.35
C GLU A 20 -6.58 -2.35 -5.00
N ILE A 21 -5.56 -1.67 -4.44
CA ILE A 21 -4.97 -0.46 -5.04
C ILE A 21 -4.41 -0.79 -6.43
N VAL A 22 -3.62 -1.87 -6.54
CA VAL A 22 -3.03 -2.30 -7.81
C VAL A 22 -4.10 -2.80 -8.77
N GLN A 23 -4.97 -3.70 -8.31
CA GLN A 23 -5.94 -4.41 -9.15
C GLN A 23 -7.01 -3.49 -9.74
N ASN A 24 -7.38 -2.41 -9.03
CA ASN A 24 -8.39 -1.44 -9.48
C ASN A 24 -7.77 -0.22 -10.20
N SER A 25 -6.46 -0.22 -10.43
CA SER A 25 -5.78 0.80 -11.24
C SER A 25 -5.78 0.44 -12.72
N ASP A 26 -5.50 1.41 -13.59
CA ASP A 26 -5.38 1.16 -15.03
C ASP A 26 -4.26 0.14 -15.31
N ARG A 27 -4.63 -0.97 -15.94
CA ARG A 27 -3.74 -2.10 -16.21
C ARG A 27 -2.53 -1.70 -17.06
N ALA A 28 -2.69 -0.79 -18.03
CA ALA A 28 -1.62 -0.40 -18.96
C ALA A 28 -0.45 0.32 -18.27
N VAL A 29 -0.75 1.02 -17.17
CA VAL A 29 0.25 1.75 -16.38
C VAL A 29 0.70 0.96 -15.14
N THR A 30 0.00 -0.10 -14.78
CA THR A 30 0.20 -0.81 -13.50
C THR A 30 1.13 -2.01 -13.59
N TRP A 31 1.04 -2.80 -14.65
CA TRP A 31 1.76 -4.07 -14.77
C TRP A 31 2.92 -3.97 -15.77
N GLU A 32 3.99 -4.69 -15.49
CA GLU A 32 5.02 -5.03 -16.47
C GLU A 32 4.40 -5.89 -17.59
N GLU A 33 5.15 -6.07 -18.69
CA GLU A 33 4.67 -6.78 -19.88
C GLU A 33 4.21 -8.22 -19.60
N ASP A 34 4.70 -8.83 -18.53
CA ASP A 34 4.34 -10.20 -18.13
C ASP A 34 3.01 -10.31 -17.37
N LEU A 35 2.35 -9.18 -17.10
CA LEU A 35 1.09 -9.10 -16.36
C LEU A 35 1.14 -9.76 -14.97
N ARG A 36 2.34 -9.89 -14.40
CA ARG A 36 2.59 -10.52 -13.11
C ARG A 36 3.32 -9.59 -12.15
N HIS A 37 4.26 -8.79 -12.66
CA HIS A 37 4.98 -7.83 -11.83
C HIS A 37 4.32 -6.45 -11.94
N VAL A 38 4.19 -5.78 -10.80
CA VAL A 38 3.75 -4.39 -10.75
C VAL A 38 4.93 -3.49 -11.12
N LYS A 39 4.71 -2.49 -11.95
CA LYS A 39 5.76 -1.51 -12.30
C LYS A 39 6.33 -0.85 -11.06
N GLY A 40 7.64 -0.61 -11.06
CA GLY A 40 8.35 -0.03 -9.91
C GLY A 40 7.75 1.29 -9.40
N GLU A 41 7.26 2.14 -10.31
CA GLU A 41 6.62 3.42 -9.96
C GLU A 41 5.32 3.22 -9.15
N VAL A 42 4.52 2.21 -9.51
CA VAL A 42 3.27 1.89 -8.80
C VAL A 42 3.58 1.24 -7.46
N ALA A 43 4.58 0.34 -7.39
CA ALA A 43 5.04 -0.21 -6.11
C ALA A 43 5.52 0.90 -5.15
N ASN A 44 6.28 1.88 -5.66
CA ASN A 44 6.69 3.05 -4.88
C ASN A 44 5.49 3.89 -4.40
N HIS A 45 4.48 4.09 -5.26
CA HIS A 45 3.25 4.78 -4.87
C HIS A 45 2.51 4.04 -3.73
N VAL A 46 2.37 2.72 -3.83
CA VAL A 46 1.76 1.88 -2.77
C VAL A 46 2.55 1.99 -1.46
N MET A 47 3.89 1.98 -1.51
CA MET A 47 4.72 2.14 -0.31
C MET A 47 4.58 3.53 0.33
N LYS A 48 4.42 4.59 -0.47
CA LYS A 48 4.12 5.94 0.07
C LYS A 48 2.78 5.97 0.79
N LEU A 49 1.74 5.32 0.24
CA LEU A 49 0.44 5.21 0.91
C LEU A 49 0.53 4.38 2.21
N PHE A 50 1.32 3.31 2.22
CA PHE A 50 1.56 2.51 3.42
C PHE A 50 2.22 3.35 4.52
N LEU A 51 3.34 4.01 4.18
CA LEU A 51 4.06 4.84 5.13
C LEU A 51 3.18 5.97 5.65
N ARG A 52 2.40 6.60 4.76
CA ARG A 52 1.40 7.59 5.13
C ARG A 52 0.43 7.03 6.18
N HIS A 53 -0.27 5.94 5.83
CA HIS A 53 -1.35 5.41 6.64
C HIS A 53 -0.91 4.94 8.04
N TYR A 54 0.32 4.45 8.18
CA TYR A 54 0.81 3.90 9.44
C TYR A 54 1.76 4.82 10.22
N PHE A 55 2.31 5.87 9.59
CA PHE A 55 3.38 6.68 10.20
C PHE A 55 3.15 8.19 10.12
N GLU A 56 2.10 8.72 9.46
CA GLU A 56 1.89 10.19 9.38
C GLU A 56 1.70 10.87 10.75
N GLU A 57 1.29 10.15 11.79
CA GLU A 57 1.16 10.70 13.16
C GLU A 57 2.39 10.42 14.05
N SER A 58 3.49 9.89 13.51
CA SER A 58 4.71 9.65 14.29
C SER A 58 5.62 10.88 14.30
N PRO A 59 5.85 11.53 15.46
CA PRO A 59 6.75 12.68 15.57
C PRO A 59 8.19 12.37 15.09
N VAL A 60 8.57 11.10 15.17
CA VAL A 60 9.91 10.60 14.78
C VAL A 60 10.09 10.56 13.26
N MET A 61 9.02 10.33 12.49
CA MET A 61 9.08 10.26 11.02
C MET A 61 8.90 11.62 10.35
N ALA A 62 8.09 12.52 10.93
CA ALA A 62 7.93 13.89 10.44
C ALA A 62 9.29 14.61 10.32
N SER A 63 10.21 14.36 11.26
CA SER A 63 11.56 14.94 11.27
C SER A 63 12.51 14.37 10.20
N LYS A 64 12.24 13.19 9.63
CA LYS A 64 13.14 12.54 8.65
C LYS A 64 12.73 12.75 7.20
N LEU A 65 11.51 13.25 6.95
CA LEU A 65 11.00 13.55 5.60
C LEU A 65 11.28 15.00 5.18
N THR A 66 11.68 15.87 6.10
CA THR A 66 12.00 17.29 5.87
C THR A 66 13.51 17.58 5.82
N ALA A 67 14.34 16.53 5.87
CA ALA A 67 15.81 16.62 5.88
C ALA A 67 16.41 16.18 4.54
#